data_AF-A0A166KDG4-F1
#
_entry.id   AF-A0A166KDG4-F1
#
_cell.length_a   1.000
_cell.length_b   1.000
_cell.length_c   1.000
_cell.angle_alpha   90.00
_cell.angle_beta   90.00
_cell.angle_gamma   90.00
#
_symmetry.space_group_name_H-M   'P 1'
#
loop_
_entity.id
_entity.type
_entity.pdbx_description
1 polymer ?
#
loop_
_entity_poly.entity_id
_entity_poly.type
_entity_poly.pdbx_seq_one_letter_code
_entity_poly.pdbx_strand_id
1 'polypeptide(L)'
;MIQQSLLAKIAAQYDFDHANKIIARPQCKPFSRSWMAVEFSLPLSQILDVTGIQYACPYQQDDQYYKHNAKTNQVKHSERRSASKADLKLATASKQYWFEFHVLHQDDLAVGKELNRLYDDANRVRALRDALPKDDILLFIGLWGRFNSQDIQHFQPLDNHKECAYVLDSGLTGSGQISRLCQMKKGGEERFLLIVF
;
A
#
# COMPACT_ATOMS: atom_id res chain seq x y z
N MET A 1 6.35 -5.61 -11.78
CA MET A 1 7.83 -5.46 -11.84
C MET A 1 8.30 -4.16 -11.17
N ILE A 2 7.41 -3.20 -10.88
CA ILE A 2 7.73 -1.95 -10.17
C ILE A 2 7.81 -2.16 -8.65
N GLN A 3 7.00 -3.07 -8.08
CA GLN A 3 6.82 -3.22 -6.63
C GLN A 3 8.11 -3.60 -5.88
N GLN A 4 8.80 -4.65 -6.32
CA GLN A 4 10.04 -5.12 -5.67
C GLN A 4 11.15 -4.07 -5.75
N SER A 5 11.34 -3.45 -6.92
CA SER A 5 12.34 -2.40 -7.12
C SER A 5 12.02 -1.16 -6.29
N LEU A 6 10.74 -0.80 -6.16
CA LEU A 6 10.30 0.31 -5.32
C LEU A 6 10.60 0.02 -3.85
N LEU A 7 10.27 -1.17 -3.36
CA LEU A 7 10.62 -1.60 -2.00
C LEU A 7 12.12 -1.56 -1.76
N ALA A 8 12.94 -2.03 -2.70
CA ALA A 8 14.40 -2.01 -2.55
C ALA A 8 14.96 -0.59 -2.44
N LYS A 9 14.40 0.37 -3.18
CA LYS A 9 14.78 1.78 -3.07
C LYS A 9 14.32 2.40 -1.75
N ILE A 10 13.11 2.07 -1.28
CA ILE A 10 12.62 2.52 0.02
C ILE A 10 13.49 1.94 1.15
N ALA A 11 13.87 0.66 1.08
CA ALA A 11 14.76 0.01 2.04
C ALA A 11 16.07 0.76 2.26
N ALA A 12 16.61 1.37 1.19
CA ALA A 12 17.87 2.09 1.22
C ALA A 12 17.77 3.53 1.77
N GLN A 13 16.56 4.10 1.84
CA GLN A 13 16.37 5.53 2.11
C GLN A 13 15.50 5.81 3.34
N TYR A 14 14.72 4.84 3.79
CA TYR A 14 13.71 5.04 4.82
C TYR A 14 14.11 4.52 6.19
N ASP A 15 13.82 5.30 7.24
CA ASP A 15 14.06 4.92 8.64
C ASP A 15 12.94 3.98 9.13
N PHE A 16 13.17 2.68 8.91
CA PHE A 16 12.26 1.65 9.37
C PHE A 16 12.23 1.46 10.89
N ASP A 17 13.27 1.87 11.62
CA ASP A 17 13.29 1.79 13.09
C ASP A 17 12.31 2.80 13.69
N HIS A 18 12.25 4.00 13.12
CA HIS A 18 11.25 5.00 13.48
C HIS A 18 9.84 4.52 13.16
N ALA A 19 9.63 4.00 11.94
CA ALA A 19 8.35 3.47 11.50
C ALA A 19 7.83 2.36 12.41
N ASN A 20 8.71 1.41 12.79
CA ASN A 20 8.39 0.32 13.67
C ASN A 20 7.91 0.82 15.05
N LYS A 21 8.59 1.83 15.63
CA LYS A 21 8.22 2.42 16.92
C LYS A 21 6.87 3.16 16.90
N ILE A 22 6.53 3.81 15.77
CA ILE A 22 5.24 4.48 15.61
C ILE A 22 4.12 3.46 15.45
N ILE A 23 4.28 2.53 14.51
CA ILE A 23 3.23 1.56 14.20
C ILE A 23 3.01 0.58 15.37
N ALA A 24 4.03 0.28 16.17
CA ALA A 24 3.88 -0.54 17.39
C ALA A 24 2.90 0.03 18.43
N ARG A 25 2.40 1.27 18.26
CA ARG A 25 1.47 1.92 19.19
C ARG A 25 0.03 1.77 18.69
N PRO A 26 -0.81 0.92 19.29
CA PRO A 26 -2.21 0.72 18.85
C PRO A 26 -3.01 2.03 18.79
N GLN A 27 -2.76 2.96 19.71
CA GLN A 27 -3.38 4.28 19.74
C GLN A 27 -3.08 5.15 18.51
N CYS A 28 -1.98 4.88 17.80
CA CYS A 28 -1.60 5.58 16.58
C CYS A 28 -2.27 4.99 15.33
N LYS A 29 -2.83 3.78 15.41
CA LYS A 29 -3.45 3.08 14.27
C LYS A 29 -4.52 3.91 13.54
N PRO A 30 -5.44 4.64 14.21
CA PRO A 30 -6.44 5.47 13.50
C PRO A 30 -5.84 6.56 12.61
N PHE A 31 -4.61 6.99 12.90
CA PHE A 31 -3.90 8.05 12.17
C PHE A 31 -2.86 7.51 11.19
N SER A 32 -2.59 6.20 11.24
CA SER A 32 -1.49 5.55 10.53
C SER A 32 -1.54 5.75 9.01
N ARG A 33 -2.74 5.73 8.41
CA ARG A 33 -2.93 5.98 6.97
C ARG A 33 -2.45 7.38 6.56
N SER A 34 -2.89 8.41 7.29
CA SER A 34 -2.48 9.79 7.02
C SER A 34 -1.00 10.03 7.36
N TRP A 35 -0.51 9.42 8.45
CA TRP A 35 0.91 9.45 8.78
C TRP A 35 1.74 8.84 7.66
N MET A 36 1.43 7.63 7.19
CA MET A 36 2.14 6.98 6.07
C MET A 36 2.10 7.82 4.80
N ALA A 37 0.98 8.46 4.48
CA ALA A 37 0.90 9.32 3.30
C ALA A 37 1.89 10.47 3.34
N VAL A 38 2.06 11.11 4.50
CA VAL A 38 3.04 12.19 4.71
C VAL A 38 4.46 11.61 4.78
N GLU A 39 4.65 10.58 5.58
CA GLU A 39 5.93 9.95 5.88
C GLU A 39 6.61 9.38 4.61
N PHE A 40 5.85 8.70 3.76
CA PHE A 40 6.36 8.16 2.50
C PHE A 40 6.40 9.18 1.36
N SER A 41 5.80 10.37 1.50
CA SER A 41 5.78 11.37 0.42
C SER A 41 7.18 11.78 -0.02
N LEU A 42 8.07 12.04 0.95
CA LEU A 42 9.42 12.50 0.66
C LEU A 42 10.29 11.38 0.08
N PRO A 43 10.43 10.19 0.71
CA PRO A 43 11.18 9.09 0.11
C PRO A 43 10.67 8.72 -1.29
N LEU A 44 9.35 8.62 -1.49
CA LEU A 44 8.79 8.30 -2.81
C LEU A 44 9.07 9.42 -3.82
N SER A 45 9.03 10.69 -3.41
CA SER A 45 9.35 11.82 -4.30
C SER A 45 10.80 11.80 -4.80
N GLN A 46 11.73 11.41 -3.93
CA GLN A 46 13.16 11.27 -4.25
C GLN A 46 13.42 10.05 -5.13
N ILE A 47 12.68 8.97 -4.93
CA ILE A 47 12.82 7.73 -5.71
C ILE A 47 12.30 7.87 -7.15
N LEU A 48 11.28 8.71 -7.35
CA LEU A 48 10.52 8.83 -8.59
C LEU A 48 10.76 10.13 -9.37
N ASP A 49 11.68 10.99 -8.94
CA ASP A 49 11.97 12.29 -9.59
C ASP A 49 10.70 13.15 -9.79
N VAL A 50 9.97 13.34 -8.70
CA VAL A 50 8.63 13.94 -8.71
C VAL A 50 8.66 15.45 -8.89
N THR A 51 7.75 15.96 -9.73
CA THR A 51 7.55 17.39 -9.99
C THR A 51 6.31 17.95 -9.28
N GLY A 52 5.43 17.10 -8.76
CA GLY A 52 4.24 17.51 -8.02
C GLY A 52 3.74 16.48 -7.01
N ILE A 53 3.35 16.96 -5.83
CA ILE A 53 2.83 16.15 -4.71
C ILE A 53 1.44 16.67 -4.35
N GLN A 54 0.46 15.77 -4.24
CA GLN A 54 -0.90 16.11 -3.80
C GLN A 54 -1.42 15.05 -2.83
N TYR A 55 -2.15 15.47 -1.80
CA TYR A 55 -2.74 14.58 -0.79
C TYR A 55 -4.25 14.49 -0.95
N ALA A 56 -4.83 13.34 -0.58
CA ALA A 56 -6.27 13.10 -0.67
C ALA A 56 -6.86 13.48 -2.05
N CYS A 57 -6.09 13.20 -3.12
CA CYS A 57 -6.39 13.67 -4.46
C CYS A 57 -7.45 12.77 -5.12
N PRO A 58 -8.53 13.33 -5.70
CA PRO A 58 -9.50 12.53 -6.44
C PRO A 58 -8.86 11.95 -7.70
N TYR A 59 -9.13 10.67 -7.98
CA TYR A 59 -8.66 10.02 -9.21
C TYR A 59 -9.19 10.75 -10.44
N GLN A 60 -8.28 11.11 -11.33
CA GLN A 60 -8.57 11.87 -12.55
C GLN A 60 -7.61 11.45 -13.67
N GLN A 61 -8.14 11.29 -14.88
CA GLN A 61 -7.38 11.07 -16.11
C GLN A 61 -8.11 11.78 -17.25
N ASP A 62 -7.36 12.47 -18.12
CA ASP A 62 -7.91 13.20 -19.28
C ASP A 62 -9.10 14.12 -18.90
N ASP A 63 -8.93 14.88 -17.80
CA ASP A 63 -9.93 15.80 -17.21
C ASP A 63 -11.26 15.19 -16.72
N GLN A 64 -11.31 13.86 -16.61
CA GLN A 64 -12.47 13.13 -16.08
C GLN A 64 -12.16 12.54 -14.72
N TYR A 65 -13.13 12.61 -13.79
CA TYR A 65 -12.99 12.05 -12.46
C TYR A 65 -13.64 10.68 -12.35
N TYR A 66 -13.03 9.80 -11.54
CA TYR A 66 -13.43 8.40 -11.46
C TYR A 66 -13.86 8.01 -10.05
N LYS A 67 -14.94 7.23 -9.98
CA LYS A 67 -15.47 6.65 -8.74
C LYS A 67 -15.52 5.14 -8.85
N HIS A 68 -14.94 4.46 -7.89
CA HIS A 68 -15.15 3.03 -7.66
C HIS A 68 -16.45 2.78 -6.90
N ASN A 69 -17.24 1.82 -7.37
CA ASN A 69 -18.43 1.33 -6.68
C ASN A 69 -18.14 -0.05 -6.10
N ALA A 70 -18.04 -0.12 -4.76
CA ALA A 70 -17.76 -1.36 -4.04
C ALA A 70 -18.78 -2.48 -4.28
N LYS A 71 -20.07 -2.16 -4.49
CA LYS A 71 -21.12 -3.18 -4.68
C LYS A 71 -21.00 -3.90 -6.02
N THR A 72 -20.61 -3.19 -7.07
CA THR A 72 -20.50 -3.73 -8.43
C THR A 72 -19.07 -4.01 -8.84
N ASN A 73 -18.09 -3.61 -8.01
CA ASN A 73 -16.66 -3.58 -8.31
C ASN A 73 -16.34 -2.94 -9.67
N GLN A 74 -17.02 -1.85 -10.01
CA GLN A 74 -16.85 -1.12 -11.27
C GLN A 74 -16.38 0.30 -11.01
N VAL A 75 -15.57 0.82 -11.93
CA VAL A 75 -15.17 2.23 -11.96
C VAL A 75 -15.98 2.96 -13.02
N LYS A 76 -16.51 4.14 -12.67
CA LYS A 76 -17.32 4.97 -13.57
C LYS A 76 -16.91 6.43 -13.46
N HIS A 77 -17.20 7.19 -14.52
CA HIS A 77 -17.09 8.64 -14.47
C HIS A 77 -18.00 9.22 -13.38
N SER A 78 -17.54 10.32 -12.80
CA SER A 78 -18.23 11.00 -11.71
C SER A 78 -17.85 12.48 -11.68
N GLU A 79 -18.59 13.25 -10.89
CA GLU A 79 -18.17 14.59 -10.50
C GLU A 79 -17.00 14.53 -9.51
N ARG A 80 -16.13 15.56 -9.53
CA ARG A 80 -14.97 15.67 -8.64
C ARG A 80 -15.27 15.38 -7.17
N ARG A 81 -16.39 15.90 -6.65
CA ARG A 81 -16.78 15.77 -5.23
C ARG A 81 -17.13 14.33 -4.82
N SER A 82 -17.50 13.49 -5.78
CA SER A 82 -17.93 12.10 -5.56
C SER A 82 -16.89 11.07 -5.99
N ALA A 83 -15.78 11.53 -6.56
CA ALA A 83 -14.68 10.70 -7.01
C ALA A 83 -14.04 9.94 -5.85
N SER A 84 -13.55 8.73 -6.15
CA SER A 84 -12.63 8.03 -5.26
C SER A 84 -11.36 8.86 -5.11
N LYS A 85 -10.66 8.73 -3.97
CA LYS A 85 -9.45 9.50 -3.69
C LYS A 85 -8.31 8.56 -3.32
N ALA A 86 -7.13 8.86 -3.84
CA ALA A 86 -5.89 8.30 -3.32
C ALA A 86 -5.42 9.12 -2.12
N ASP A 87 -4.64 8.51 -1.24
CA ASP A 87 -4.07 9.21 -0.09
C ASP A 87 -2.96 10.16 -0.52
N LEU A 88 -2.16 9.72 -1.48
CA LEU A 88 -1.03 10.46 -2.02
C LEU A 88 -1.02 10.29 -3.54
N LYS A 89 -0.81 11.40 -4.25
CA LYS A 89 -0.55 11.43 -5.68
C LYS A 89 0.79 12.10 -5.91
N LEU A 90 1.64 11.43 -6.69
CA LEU A 90 2.91 11.95 -7.16
C LEU A 90 2.87 12.05 -8.68
N ALA A 91 3.30 13.19 -9.23
CA ALA A 91 3.40 13.40 -10.66
C ALA A 91 4.86 13.54 -11.07
N THR A 92 5.25 12.87 -12.15
CA THR A 92 6.51 13.06 -12.85
C THR A 92 6.24 13.74 -14.19
N ALA A 93 7.29 14.01 -14.97
CA ALA A 93 7.13 14.54 -16.33
C ALA A 93 6.34 13.61 -17.27
N SER A 94 6.33 12.30 -17.00
CA SER A 94 5.78 11.29 -17.91
C SER A 94 4.67 10.44 -17.31
N LYS A 95 4.51 10.42 -15.98
CA LYS A 95 3.60 9.47 -15.32
C LYS A 95 2.98 10.03 -14.03
N GLN A 96 1.79 9.53 -13.71
CA GLN A 96 1.14 9.74 -12.43
C GLN A 96 1.20 8.47 -11.59
N TYR A 97 1.53 8.64 -10.32
CA TYR A 97 1.55 7.60 -9.32
C TYR A 97 0.53 7.92 -8.24
N TRP A 98 -0.38 6.99 -7.99
CA TRP A 98 -1.42 7.09 -6.98
C TRP A 98 -1.17 6.04 -5.91
N PHE A 99 -1.06 6.47 -4.67
CA PHE A 99 -0.77 5.59 -3.53
C PHE A 99 -1.96 5.61 -2.58
N GLU A 100 -2.42 4.42 -2.22
CA GLU A 100 -3.31 4.20 -1.10
C GLU A 100 -2.56 3.48 0.01
N PHE A 101 -2.90 3.78 1.27
CA PHE A 101 -2.28 3.16 2.43
C PHE A 101 -3.30 2.42 3.28
N HIS A 102 -2.90 1.25 3.75
CA HIS A 102 -3.64 0.44 4.70
C HIS A 102 -2.69 -0.01 5.81
N VAL A 103 -3.19 -0.14 7.05
CA VAL A 103 -2.36 -0.60 8.17
C VAL A 103 -3.10 -1.63 9.00
N LEU A 104 -2.41 -2.73 9.29
CA LEU A 104 -2.87 -3.80 10.17
C LEU A 104 -1.83 -4.10 11.23
N HIS A 105 -2.32 -4.44 12.42
CA HIS A 105 -1.58 -5.19 13.42
C HIS A 105 -1.91 -6.67 13.27
N GLN A 106 -1.04 -7.54 13.76
CA GLN A 106 -1.25 -8.98 13.71
C GLN A 106 -2.63 -9.37 14.27
N ASP A 107 -3.04 -8.78 15.40
CA ASP A 107 -4.32 -9.11 16.04
C ASP A 107 -5.53 -8.76 15.15
N ASP A 108 -5.38 -7.84 14.20
CA ASP A 108 -6.44 -7.50 13.25
C ASP A 108 -6.72 -8.62 12.25
N LEU A 109 -5.77 -9.53 12.02
CA LEU A 109 -5.94 -10.67 11.14
C LEU A 109 -6.99 -11.65 11.70
N ALA A 110 -7.19 -11.67 13.01
CA ALA A 110 -8.29 -12.43 13.63
C ALA A 110 -9.65 -11.72 13.50
N VAL A 111 -9.68 -10.44 13.11
CA VAL A 111 -10.89 -9.62 13.03
C VAL A 111 -11.35 -9.52 11.57
N GLY A 112 -12.36 -10.32 11.21
CA GLY A 112 -12.86 -10.39 9.82
C GLY A 112 -13.25 -9.03 9.22
N LYS A 113 -13.69 -8.07 10.03
CA LYS A 113 -14.00 -6.70 9.58
C LYS A 113 -12.75 -5.96 9.06
N GLU A 114 -11.60 -6.10 9.73
CA GLU A 114 -10.37 -5.43 9.33
C GLU A 114 -9.78 -6.08 8.07
N LEU A 115 -9.81 -7.41 7.99
CA LEU A 115 -9.44 -8.13 6.77
C LEU A 115 -10.32 -7.76 5.57
N ASN A 116 -11.64 -7.66 5.77
CA ASN A 116 -12.54 -7.26 4.69
C ASN A 116 -12.24 -5.86 4.18
N ARG A 117 -11.84 -4.92 5.05
CA ARG A 117 -11.40 -3.58 4.61
C ARG A 117 -10.16 -3.65 3.74
N LEU A 118 -9.17 -4.46 4.11
CA LEU A 118 -7.98 -4.68 3.29
C LEU A 118 -8.37 -5.21 1.90
N TYR A 119 -9.27 -6.20 1.84
CA TYR A 119 -9.71 -6.77 0.58
C TYR A 119 -10.51 -5.77 -0.27
N ASP A 120 -11.36 -4.96 0.35
CA ASP A 120 -12.09 -3.89 -0.34
C ASP A 120 -11.14 -2.83 -0.91
N ASP A 121 -10.08 -2.47 -0.18
CA ASP A 121 -9.04 -1.55 -0.65
C ASP A 121 -8.26 -2.16 -1.82
N ALA A 122 -7.86 -3.44 -1.72
CA ALA A 122 -7.19 -4.14 -2.81
C ALA A 122 -8.08 -4.27 -4.06
N ASN A 123 -9.37 -4.62 -3.89
CA ASN A 123 -10.34 -4.69 -4.98
C ASN A 123 -10.54 -3.33 -5.67
N ARG A 124 -10.64 -2.25 -4.88
CA ARG A 124 -10.72 -0.88 -5.39
C ARG A 124 -9.49 -0.52 -6.21
N VAL A 125 -8.30 -0.78 -5.69
CA VAL A 125 -7.04 -0.49 -6.39
C VAL A 125 -6.94 -1.29 -7.68
N ARG A 126 -7.30 -2.58 -7.71
CA ARG A 126 -7.35 -3.36 -8.96
C ARG A 126 -8.30 -2.75 -9.98
N ALA A 127 -9.54 -2.47 -9.58
CA ALA A 127 -10.54 -1.91 -10.48
C ALA A 127 -10.12 -0.54 -11.05
N LEU A 128 -9.43 0.28 -10.24
CA LEU A 128 -8.89 1.56 -10.70
C LEU A 128 -7.69 1.40 -11.63
N ARG A 129 -6.79 0.43 -11.40
CA ARG A 129 -5.68 0.11 -12.33
C ARG A 129 -6.21 -0.27 -13.70
N ASP A 130 -7.22 -1.15 -13.73
CA ASP A 130 -7.83 -1.62 -14.97
C ASP A 130 -8.51 -0.47 -15.73
N ALA A 131 -9.14 0.46 -15.00
CA ALA A 131 -9.81 1.61 -15.59
C ALA A 131 -8.87 2.76 -16.00
N LEU A 132 -7.68 2.85 -15.40
CA LEU A 132 -6.72 3.95 -15.58
C LEU A 132 -5.32 3.41 -15.99
N PRO A 133 -5.19 2.73 -17.16
CA PRO A 133 -4.00 1.98 -17.51
C PRO A 133 -2.74 2.82 -17.79
N LYS A 134 -2.88 4.15 -17.95
CA LYS A 134 -1.73 5.07 -18.14
C LYS A 134 -1.03 5.42 -16.82
N ASP A 135 -1.68 5.16 -15.68
CA ASP A 135 -1.20 5.57 -14.37
C ASP A 135 -0.70 4.36 -13.57
N ASP A 136 0.23 4.59 -12.63
CA ASP A 136 0.59 3.57 -11.63
C ASP A 136 -0.23 3.79 -10.37
N ILE A 137 -1.07 2.83 -10.01
CA ILE A 137 -1.87 2.88 -8.78
C ILE A 137 -1.36 1.78 -7.87
N LEU A 138 -1.00 2.08 -6.62
CA LEU A 138 -0.34 1.16 -5.70
C LEU A 138 -1.03 1.17 -4.34
N LEU A 139 -1.16 -0.01 -3.73
CA LEU A 139 -1.61 -0.14 -2.34
C LEU A 139 -0.40 -0.51 -1.48
N PHE A 140 -0.04 0.39 -0.57
CA PHE A 140 0.95 0.12 0.47
C PHE A 140 0.23 -0.39 1.71
N ILE A 141 0.67 -1.54 2.23
CA ILE A 141 0.11 -2.12 3.44
C ILE A 141 1.22 -2.18 4.49
N GLY A 142 1.08 -1.38 5.54
CA GLY A 142 1.90 -1.49 6.74
C GLY A 142 1.36 -2.59 7.62
N LEU A 143 2.21 -3.53 8.01
CA LEU A 143 1.80 -4.68 8.82
C LEU A 143 2.76 -4.81 10.01
N TRP A 144 2.25 -4.84 11.24
CA TRP A 144 3.08 -4.93 12.44
C TRP A 144 2.71 -6.09 13.34
N GLY A 145 3.72 -6.80 13.83
CA GLY A 145 3.57 -7.94 14.73
C GLY A 145 4.48 -9.12 14.36
N ARG A 146 4.08 -10.34 14.72
CA ARG A 146 4.85 -11.57 14.53
C ARG A 146 4.04 -12.65 13.81
N PHE A 147 4.32 -12.83 12.53
CA PHE A 147 3.45 -13.63 11.66
C PHE A 147 3.81 -15.12 11.63
N ASN A 148 2.78 -15.97 11.65
CA ASN A 148 2.90 -17.41 11.49
C ASN A 148 2.32 -17.88 10.13
N SER A 149 2.31 -19.20 9.88
CA SER A 149 1.79 -19.74 8.62
C SER A 149 0.29 -19.52 8.42
N GLN A 150 -0.51 -19.46 9.49
CA GLN A 150 -1.94 -19.19 9.43
C GLN A 150 -2.19 -17.72 9.07
N ASP A 151 -1.45 -16.80 9.67
CA ASP A 151 -1.53 -15.36 9.36
C ASP A 151 -1.27 -15.10 7.86
N ILE A 152 -0.28 -15.79 7.30
CA ILE A 152 0.09 -15.67 5.87
C ILE A 152 -1.06 -16.06 4.94
N GLN A 153 -1.92 -17.00 5.33
CA GLN A 153 -3.02 -17.46 4.47
C GLN A 153 -4.02 -16.34 4.15
N HIS A 154 -4.17 -15.36 5.04
CA HIS A 154 -5.04 -14.20 4.80
C HIS A 154 -4.53 -13.33 3.63
N PHE A 155 -3.29 -13.46 3.21
CA PHE A 155 -2.72 -12.66 2.13
C PHE A 155 -2.73 -13.33 0.75
N GLN A 156 -3.21 -14.58 0.63
CA GLN A 156 -3.35 -15.26 -0.66
C GLN A 156 -4.13 -14.46 -1.72
N PRO A 157 -5.20 -13.70 -1.40
CA PRO A 157 -5.88 -12.89 -2.39
C PRO A 157 -5.02 -11.76 -2.98
N LEU A 158 -3.93 -11.38 -2.32
CA LEU A 158 -3.00 -10.33 -2.75
C LEU A 158 -1.74 -10.91 -3.42
N ASP A 159 -1.45 -12.20 -3.22
CA ASP A 159 -0.27 -12.87 -3.77
C ASP A 159 -0.60 -14.31 -4.21
N ASN A 160 -0.82 -14.46 -5.51
CA ASN A 160 -1.21 -15.72 -6.16
C ASN A 160 -0.66 -15.80 -7.61
N HIS A 161 -1.32 -16.54 -8.50
CA HIS A 161 -0.87 -16.69 -9.90
C HIS A 161 -1.24 -15.50 -10.79
N LYS A 162 -2.24 -14.69 -10.40
CA LYS A 162 -2.67 -13.47 -11.10
C LYS A 162 -2.10 -12.21 -10.44
N GLU A 163 -2.01 -12.25 -9.12
CA GLU A 163 -1.56 -11.13 -8.30
C GLU A 163 -0.18 -11.40 -7.71
N CYS A 164 0.65 -10.37 -7.59
CA CYS A 164 1.99 -10.50 -7.04
C CYS A 164 2.33 -9.30 -6.14
N ALA A 165 2.00 -9.43 -4.86
CA ALA A 165 2.45 -8.50 -3.83
C ALA A 165 3.83 -8.88 -3.31
N TYR A 166 4.64 -7.86 -3.03
CA TYR A 166 5.95 -8.00 -2.41
C TYR A 166 5.93 -7.38 -1.02
N VAL A 167 6.78 -7.88 -0.14
CA VAL A 167 6.92 -7.38 1.23
C VAL A 167 8.38 -7.11 1.53
N LEU A 168 8.63 -5.99 2.19
CA LEU A 168 9.89 -5.62 2.81
C LEU A 168 9.76 -5.87 4.32
N ASP A 169 10.64 -6.70 4.87
CA ASP A 169 10.71 -7.01 6.29
C ASP A 169 11.76 -6.13 6.99
N SER A 170 11.31 -5.20 7.85
CA SER A 170 12.24 -4.29 8.55
C SER A 170 13.17 -5.00 9.53
N GLY A 171 12.82 -6.21 9.98
CA GLY A 171 13.67 -7.01 10.87
C GLY A 171 14.76 -7.78 10.12
N LEU A 172 14.88 -7.61 8.81
CA LEU A 172 15.87 -8.26 7.96
C LEU A 172 16.74 -7.24 7.23
N THR A 173 17.95 -7.66 6.89
CA THR A 173 18.90 -6.86 6.09
C THR A 173 19.44 -7.69 4.93
N GLY A 174 19.86 -7.03 3.85
CA GLY A 174 20.44 -7.69 2.68
C GLY A 174 19.39 -8.33 1.77
N SER A 175 19.80 -9.32 0.97
CA SER A 175 18.97 -9.88 -0.12
C SER A 175 17.68 -10.56 0.36
N GLY A 176 17.64 -11.04 1.59
CA GLY A 176 16.45 -11.67 2.18
C GLY A 176 15.41 -10.67 2.71
N GLN A 177 15.68 -9.37 2.66
CA GLN A 177 14.79 -8.34 3.20
C GLN A 177 13.49 -8.19 2.41
N ILE A 178 13.49 -8.54 1.12
CA ILE A 178 12.32 -8.43 0.25
C ILE A 178 11.97 -9.81 -0.31
N SER A 179 10.71 -10.20 -0.17
CA SER A 179 10.17 -11.46 -0.70
C SER A 179 8.78 -11.26 -1.30
N ARG A 180 8.23 -12.29 -1.95
CA ARG A 180 6.79 -12.34 -2.18
C ARG A 180 6.06 -12.39 -0.84
N LEU A 181 4.87 -11.80 -0.78
CA LEU A 181 4.10 -11.67 0.46
C LEU A 181 3.81 -13.02 1.12
N CYS A 182 3.36 -14.02 0.35
CA CYS A 182 3.09 -15.37 0.87
C CYS A 182 4.37 -16.14 1.25
N GLN A 183 5.55 -15.59 0.98
CA GLN A 183 6.86 -16.17 1.32
C GLN A 183 7.56 -15.42 2.46
N MET A 184 6.87 -14.49 3.12
CA MET A 184 7.44 -13.71 4.22
C MET A 184 7.95 -14.57 5.37
N LYS A 185 8.97 -14.07 6.08
CA LYS A 185 9.58 -14.78 7.21
C LYS A 185 8.54 -15.01 8.31
N LYS A 186 8.53 -16.24 8.82
CA LYS A 186 7.63 -16.69 9.89
C LYS A 186 8.31 -16.58 11.25
N GLY A 187 7.55 -16.27 12.30
CA GLY A 187 8.03 -16.16 13.67
C GLY A 187 8.97 -14.99 13.88
N GLY A 188 9.84 -15.08 14.90
CA GLY A 188 10.79 -14.03 15.28
C GLY A 188 10.21 -13.02 16.27
N GLU A 189 10.79 -11.83 16.32
CA GLU A 189 10.28 -10.70 17.10
C GLU A 189 9.22 -9.92 16.32
N GLU A 190 8.46 -9.10 17.06
CA GLU A 190 7.54 -8.12 16.47
C GLU A 190 8.29 -7.11 15.62
N ARG A 191 7.77 -6.83 14.44
CA ARG A 191 8.42 -5.95 13.47
C ARG A 191 7.42 -5.38 12.49
N PHE A 192 7.84 -4.31 11.84
CA PHE A 192 7.08 -3.68 10.77
C PHE A 192 7.43 -4.31 9.43
N LEU A 193 6.41 -4.62 8.65
CA LEU A 193 6.49 -5.09 7.28
C LEU A 193 5.83 -4.05 6.38
N LEU A 194 6.45 -3.74 5.25
CA LEU A 194 5.88 -2.87 4.23
C LEU A 194 5.58 -3.69 2.98
N ILE A 195 4.31 -3.81 2.65
CA ILE A 195 3.83 -4.57 1.50
C ILE A 195 3.47 -3.58 0.39
N VAL A 196 3.82 -3.92 -0.85
CA VAL A 196 3.33 -3.22 -2.03
C VAL A 196 2.53 -4.22 -2.87
N PHE A 197 1.23 -3.95 -2.96
CA PHE A 197 0.29 -4.59 -3.86
C PHE A 197 0.06 -3.70 -5.06
#